data_AF-A0A6C0J3F2-F1
#
_entry.id   AF-A0A6C0J3F2-F1
#
_cell.length_a   1.000
_cell.length_b   1.000
_cell.length_c   1.000
_cell.angle_alpha   90.00
_cell.angle_beta   90.00
_cell.angle_gamma   90.00
#
_symmetry.space_group_name_H-M   'P 1'
#
loop_
_entity.id
_entity.type
_entity.pdbx_description
1 polymer ?
#
loop_
_entity_poly.entity_id
_entity_poly.type
_entity_poly.pdbx_seq_one_letter_code
_entity_poly.pdbx_strand_id
1 'polypeptide(L)'
;MYFCPKCNYTFDVTKSILDNSNQFEIITSLSTIVKKINNKDKLTNVKLNLSLSDLEKDQEYIKLKESIKIKIKSLISKENTNKMIFKCFNCNYESSIDKTIILYNLNLKTDIDVKSSIDDNKIYIHNPILPRTKDYTCKNINCQTHKNKNNKEAVYIKNENTFDLRYICTICFTDWNLK
;
A
#
# COMPACT_ATOMS: atom_id res chain seq x y z
N MET A 1 -7.58 2.05 -0.53
CA MET A 1 -7.78 1.47 -1.87
C MET A 1 -7.18 2.42 -2.90
N TYR A 2 -6.51 1.89 -3.92
CA TYR A 2 -5.89 2.69 -4.99
C TYR A 2 -6.82 2.70 -6.21
N PHE A 3 -7.00 3.86 -6.81
CA PHE A 3 -7.90 4.07 -7.94
C PHE A 3 -7.14 4.47 -9.20
N CYS A 4 -7.62 3.98 -10.34
CA CYS A 4 -7.08 4.27 -11.64
C CYS A 4 -7.32 5.73 -12.04
N PRO A 5 -6.29 6.51 -12.40
CA PRO A 5 -6.45 7.91 -12.77
C PRO A 5 -7.21 8.11 -14.09
N LYS A 6 -7.36 7.07 -14.91
CA LYS A 6 -8.06 7.16 -16.21
C LYS A 6 -9.56 6.92 -16.13
N CYS A 7 -10.01 6.04 -15.23
CA CYS A 7 -11.41 5.61 -15.18
C CYS A 7 -11.99 5.47 -13.77
N ASN A 8 -11.22 5.83 -12.73
CA ASN A 8 -11.63 5.75 -11.32
C ASN A 8 -12.05 4.36 -10.80
N TYR A 9 -11.81 3.29 -11.57
CA TYR A 9 -11.93 1.92 -11.08
C TYR A 9 -10.76 1.55 -10.17
N THR A 10 -10.97 0.56 -9.31
CA THR A 10 -9.92 0.05 -8.41
C THR A 10 -8.78 -0.60 -9.20
N PHE A 11 -7.56 -0.38 -8.71
CA PHE A 11 -6.40 -1.13 -9.18
C PHE A 11 -6.30 -2.48 -8.48
N ASP A 12 -5.84 -3.48 -9.24
CA ASP A 12 -5.39 -4.76 -8.71
C ASP A 12 -3.87 -4.88 -8.80
N VAL A 13 -3.28 -5.63 -7.88
CA VAL A 13 -1.84 -5.86 -7.84
C VAL A 13 -1.52 -7.13 -8.62
N THR A 14 -0.74 -6.99 -9.69
CA THR A 14 -0.33 -8.12 -10.54
C THR A 14 1.19 -8.19 -10.61
N LYS A 15 1.75 -9.40 -10.74
CA LYS A 15 3.17 -9.56 -11.07
C LYS A 15 3.39 -9.13 -12.52
N SER A 16 4.43 -8.36 -12.81
CA SER A 16 4.83 -8.09 -14.19
C SER A 16 5.22 -9.41 -14.84
N ILE A 17 4.38 -9.90 -15.76
CA ILE A 17 4.74 -11.04 -16.59
C ILE A 17 5.68 -10.47 -17.66
N LEU A 18 6.95 -10.87 -17.61
CA LEU A 18 7.80 -10.76 -18.80
C LEU A 18 7.14 -11.62 -19.89
N ASP A 19 6.78 -11.00 -21.01
CA ASP A 19 5.98 -11.59 -22.10
C ASP A 19 6.27 -13.08 -22.34
N ASN A 20 5.31 -13.93 -21.97
CA ASN A 20 5.35 -15.39 -22.15
C ASN A 20 5.03 -15.84 -23.59
N SER A 21 5.02 -14.94 -24.59
CA SER A 21 4.63 -15.27 -25.96
C SER A 21 5.77 -15.65 -26.89
N ASN A 22 7.04 -15.56 -26.45
CA ASN A 22 8.18 -15.97 -27.26
C ASN A 22 8.86 -17.19 -26.62
N GLN A 23 9.02 -18.28 -27.39
CA GLN A 23 9.89 -19.40 -27.02
C GLN A 23 11.27 -18.86 -26.64
N PHE A 24 11.60 -18.88 -25.35
CA PHE A 24 12.94 -18.53 -24.91
C PHE A 24 13.90 -19.67 -25.24
N GLU A 25 14.98 -19.36 -25.94
CA GLU A 25 16.08 -20.30 -26.09
C GLU A 25 16.83 -20.34 -24.75
N ILE A 26 16.74 -21.47 -24.05
CA ILE A 26 17.43 -21.68 -22.77
C ILE A 26 18.90 -21.92 -23.09
N ILE A 27 19.75 -20.99 -22.71
CA ILE A 27 21.20 -21.14 -22.87
C ILE A 27 21.81 -21.55 -21.54
N THR A 28 22.40 -22.74 -21.53
CA THR A 28 23.09 -23.33 -20.37
C THR A 28 24.61 -23.18 -20.43
N SER A 29 25.19 -22.81 -21.58
CA SER A 29 26.65 -22.71 -21.76
C SER A 29 27.11 -21.27 -22.00
N LEU A 30 28.18 -20.87 -21.31
CA LEU A 30 28.87 -19.59 -21.52
C LEU A 30 29.39 -19.40 -22.95
N SER A 31 29.86 -20.48 -23.57
CA SER A 31 30.43 -20.46 -24.92
C SER A 31 29.44 -20.00 -26.00
N THR A 32 28.16 -20.33 -25.85
CA THR A 32 27.11 -19.94 -26.81
C THR A 32 26.67 -18.50 -26.61
N ILE A 33 26.71 -17.99 -25.37
CA ILE A 33 26.47 -16.57 -25.06
C ILE A 33 27.56 -15.71 -25.70
N VAL A 34 28.83 -16.09 -25.54
CA VAL A 34 29.97 -15.36 -26.10
C VAL A 34 29.92 -15.34 -27.63
N LYS A 35 29.56 -16.46 -28.27
CA LYS A 35 29.38 -16.54 -29.72
C LYS A 35 28.26 -15.61 -30.21
N LYS A 36 27.09 -15.61 -29.56
CA LYS A 36 25.97 -14.72 -29.93
C LYS A 36 26.29 -13.23 -29.72
N ILE A 37 27.04 -12.88 -28.66
CA ILE A 37 27.49 -11.50 -28.42
C ILE A 37 28.49 -11.05 -29.49
N ASN A 38 29.43 -11.91 -29.89
CA ASN A 38 30.43 -11.59 -30.91
C ASN A 38 29.82 -11.47 -32.31
N ASN A 39 28.79 -12.26 -32.62
CA ASN A 39 28.07 -12.22 -33.89
C ASN A 39 27.10 -11.04 -34.02
N LYS A 40 26.93 -10.21 -32.97
CA LYS A 40 25.97 -9.10 -32.89
C LYS A 40 24.50 -9.52 -33.06
N ASP A 41 24.16 -10.78 -32.78
CA ASP A 41 22.78 -11.25 -32.85
C ASP A 41 21.91 -10.55 -31.78
N LYS A 42 20.65 -10.26 -32.12
CA LYS A 42 19.69 -9.67 -31.16
C LYS A 42 19.37 -10.71 -30.08
N LEU A 43 19.88 -10.48 -28.86
CA LEU A 43 19.62 -11.28 -27.66
C LEU A 43 18.24 -10.99 -27.04
N THR A 44 17.20 -10.79 -27.85
CA THR A 44 15.90 -10.33 -27.34
C THR A 44 15.08 -11.41 -26.64
N ASN A 45 15.42 -12.70 -26.79
CA ASN A 45 14.63 -13.83 -26.24
C ASN A 45 15.49 -14.97 -25.67
N VAL A 46 16.57 -14.69 -24.95
CA VAL A 46 17.42 -15.73 -24.32
C VAL A 46 17.15 -15.76 -22.82
N LYS A 47 16.85 -16.95 -22.26
CA LYS A 47 16.77 -17.16 -20.82
C LYS A 47 18.08 -17.77 -20.31
N LEU A 48 18.78 -17.05 -19.44
CA LEU A 48 20.06 -17.49 -18.89
C LEU A 48 19.86 -18.27 -17.59
N ASN A 49 20.07 -19.59 -17.63
CA ASN A 49 20.04 -20.41 -16.42
C ASN A 49 21.42 -20.50 -15.77
N LEU A 50 22.06 -19.36 -15.55
CA LEU A 50 23.40 -19.27 -14.95
C LEU A 50 23.37 -18.26 -13.81
N SER A 51 23.80 -18.68 -12.62
CA SER A 51 23.93 -17.77 -11.49
C SER A 51 25.19 -16.90 -11.63
N LEU A 52 25.16 -15.68 -11.09
CA LEU A 52 26.34 -14.80 -11.06
C LEU A 52 27.52 -15.47 -10.35
N SER A 53 27.25 -16.27 -9.32
CA SER A 53 28.26 -17.02 -8.56
C SER A 53 28.92 -18.14 -9.36
N ASP A 54 28.22 -18.73 -10.33
CA ASP A 54 28.78 -19.80 -11.18
C ASP A 54 29.65 -19.21 -12.30
N LEU A 55 29.26 -18.03 -12.81
CA LEU A 55 30.03 -17.30 -13.84
C LEU A 55 31.39 -16.83 -13.32
N GLU A 56 31.47 -16.34 -12.08
CA GLU A 56 32.71 -15.84 -11.50
C GLU A 56 33.75 -16.95 -11.24
N LYS A 57 33.30 -18.22 -11.18
CA LYS A 57 34.17 -19.39 -11.01
C LYS A 57 34.61 -20.00 -12.35
N ASP A 58 33.99 -19.62 -13.46
CA ASP A 58 34.26 -20.20 -14.77
C ASP A 58 35.54 -19.60 -15.38
N GLN A 59 36.48 -20.47 -15.75
CA GLN A 59 37.75 -20.07 -16.36
C GLN A 59 37.57 -19.38 -17.72
N GLU A 60 36.52 -19.73 -18.47
CA GLU A 60 36.21 -19.09 -19.75
C GLU A 60 35.70 -17.67 -19.54
N TYR A 61 34.88 -17.45 -18.50
CA TYR A 61 34.36 -16.12 -18.17
C TYR A 61 35.45 -15.18 -17.66
N ILE A 62 36.38 -15.68 -16.82
CA ILE A 62 37.51 -14.89 -16.31
C ILE A 62 38.38 -14.35 -17.45
N LYS A 63 38.58 -15.15 -18.51
CA LYS A 63 39.38 -14.80 -19.70
C LYS A 63 38.68 -13.80 -20.66
N LEU A 64 37.40 -13.48 -20.45
CA LEU A 64 36.68 -12.54 -21.30
C LEU A 64 37.12 -11.09 -21.07
N LYS A 65 37.01 -10.29 -22.13
CA LYS A 65 37.20 -8.82 -22.07
C LYS A 65 36.12 -8.19 -21.17
N GLU A 66 36.50 -7.14 -20.45
CA GLU A 66 35.63 -6.46 -19.48
C GLU A 66 34.33 -5.94 -20.09
N SER A 67 34.38 -5.50 -21.35
CA SER A 67 33.19 -5.05 -22.10
C SER A 67 32.15 -6.14 -22.32
N ILE A 68 32.55 -7.41 -22.42
CA ILE A 68 31.65 -8.55 -22.58
C ILE A 68 31.08 -8.96 -21.22
N LYS A 69 31.91 -8.93 -20.17
CA LYS A 69 31.47 -9.20 -18.78
C LYS A 69 30.36 -8.24 -18.35
N ILE A 70 30.51 -6.94 -18.63
CA ILE A 70 29.49 -5.93 -18.33
C ILE A 70 28.17 -6.23 -19.05
N LYS A 71 28.23 -6.63 -20.33
CA LYS A 71 27.03 -7.01 -21.10
C LYS A 71 26.34 -8.23 -20.51
N ILE A 72 27.09 -9.28 -20.15
CA ILE A 72 26.54 -10.50 -19.53
C ILE A 72 25.90 -10.17 -18.18
N LYS A 73 26.59 -9.41 -17.31
CA LYS A 73 26.04 -8.95 -16.03
C LYS A 73 24.73 -8.17 -16.23
N SER A 74 24.68 -7.28 -17.23
CA SER A 74 23.47 -6.48 -17.52
C SER A 74 22.26 -7.31 -17.99
N LEU A 75 22.50 -8.46 -18.63
CA LEU A 75 21.44 -9.37 -19.09
C LEU A 75 20.84 -10.12 -17.90
N ILE A 76 21.69 -10.62 -16.99
CA ILE A 76 21.25 -11.34 -15.79
C ILE A 76 20.51 -10.41 -14.82
N SER A 77 20.95 -9.15 -14.70
CA SER A 77 20.27 -8.17 -13.85
C SER A 77 18.86 -7.80 -14.35
N LYS A 78 18.56 -7.93 -15.65
CA LYS A 78 17.22 -7.66 -16.20
C LYS A 78 16.22 -8.76 -15.87
N GLU A 79 16.65 -10.02 -15.80
CA GLU A 79 15.77 -11.17 -15.52
C GLU A 79 15.22 -11.18 -14.09
N ASN A 80 15.90 -10.56 -13.13
CA ASN A 80 15.52 -10.62 -11.71
C ASN A 80 14.45 -9.61 -11.27
N THR A 81 13.85 -8.85 -12.19
CA THR A 81 12.85 -7.84 -11.80
C THR A 81 11.43 -8.39 -11.85
N ASN A 82 11.11 -9.30 -10.91
CA ASN A 82 9.73 -9.61 -10.52
C ASN A 82 9.07 -8.36 -9.91
N LYS A 83 8.80 -7.34 -10.73
CA LYS A 83 8.20 -6.08 -10.27
C LYS A 83 6.70 -6.27 -10.14
N MET A 84 6.14 -5.87 -9.00
CA MET A 84 4.69 -5.76 -8.87
C MET A 84 4.22 -4.49 -9.55
N ILE A 85 3.10 -4.56 -10.25
CA ILE A 85 2.46 -3.44 -10.93
C ILE A 85 1.01 -3.33 -10.46
N PHE A 86 0.49 -2.11 -10.44
CA PHE A 86 -0.95 -1.88 -10.39
C PHE A 86 -1.51 -2.00 -11.80
N LYS A 87 -2.54 -2.82 -11.97
CA LYS A 87 -3.25 -3.01 -13.23
C LYS A 87 -4.72 -2.72 -13.03
N CYS A 88 -5.28 -1.88 -13.88
CA CYS A 88 -6.71 -1.62 -13.90
C CYS A 88 -7.38 -2.56 -14.91
N PHE A 89 -8.24 -3.47 -14.46
CA PHE A 89 -8.95 -4.39 -15.37
C PHE A 89 -10.01 -3.71 -16.24
N ASN A 90 -10.46 -2.51 -15.87
CA ASN A 90 -11.45 -1.78 -16.66
C ASN A 90 -10.86 -1.12 -17.92
N CYS A 91 -9.65 -0.56 -17.83
CA CYS A 91 -9.04 0.19 -18.94
C CYS A 91 -7.63 -0.28 -19.33
N ASN A 92 -7.15 -1.37 -18.75
CA ASN A 92 -5.80 -1.93 -18.92
C ASN A 92 -4.66 -0.93 -18.66
N TYR A 93 -4.90 0.13 -17.89
CA TYR A 93 -3.84 1.02 -17.45
C TYR A 93 -2.97 0.33 -16.40
N GLU A 94 -1.66 0.46 -16.58
CA GLU A 94 -0.64 -0.11 -15.71
C GLU A 94 0.21 1.02 -15.10
N SER A 95 0.53 0.89 -13.81
CA SER A 95 1.43 1.81 -13.12
C SER A 95 2.39 1.05 -12.20
N SER A 96 3.64 1.50 -12.12
CA SER A 96 4.66 0.91 -11.25
C SER A 96 4.36 1.16 -9.77
N ILE A 97 4.75 0.20 -8.93
CA ILE A 97 4.72 0.33 -7.46
C ILE A 97 6.12 0.69 -7.00
N ASP A 98 6.39 1.98 -6.83
CA ASP A 98 7.73 2.49 -6.50
C ASP A 98 7.95 2.66 -4.98
N LYS A 99 6.90 2.49 -4.18
CA LYS A 99 6.93 2.65 -2.72
C LYS A 99 6.41 1.39 -2.04
N THR A 100 6.81 1.17 -0.79
CA THR A 100 6.23 0.11 0.05
C THR A 100 4.77 0.43 0.32
N ILE A 101 3.87 -0.49 -0.06
CA ILE A 101 2.43 -0.34 0.10
C ILE A 101 1.91 -1.46 1.01
N ILE A 102 1.09 -1.09 1.99
CA ILE A 102 0.37 -2.06 2.83
C ILE A 102 -0.80 -2.60 2.01
N LEU A 103 -0.74 -3.89 1.63
CA LEU A 103 -1.81 -4.55 0.86
C LEU A 103 -2.99 -4.92 1.75
N TYR A 104 -2.70 -5.38 2.96
CA TYR A 104 -3.69 -5.84 3.90
C TYR A 104 -3.15 -5.64 5.33
N ASN A 105 -4.03 -5.25 6.24
CA ASN A 105 -3.76 -5.17 7.65
C ASN A 105 -4.94 -5.79 8.41
N LEU A 106 -4.67 -6.86 9.15
CA LEU A 106 -5.63 -7.47 10.05
C LEU A 106 -5.34 -6.96 11.46
N ASN A 107 -6.21 -6.09 11.97
CA ASN A 107 -6.11 -5.64 13.34
C ASN A 107 -6.97 -6.55 14.23
N LEU A 108 -6.31 -7.49 14.93
CA LEU A 108 -6.95 -8.48 15.80
C LEU A 108 -7.30 -7.93 17.19
N LYS A 109 -6.80 -6.74 17.54
CA LYS A 109 -7.14 -6.08 18.79
C LYS A 109 -8.41 -5.26 18.59
N THR A 110 -9.45 -5.59 19.34
CA THR A 110 -10.69 -4.80 19.47
C THR A 110 -10.50 -3.54 20.31
N ASP A 111 -9.30 -3.31 20.88
CA ASP A 111 -8.90 -2.04 21.49
C ASP A 111 -8.66 -0.96 20.42
N ILE A 112 -9.54 -0.92 19.43
CA ILE A 112 -9.78 0.30 18.69
C ILE A 112 -10.46 1.18 19.73
N ASP A 113 -9.66 1.99 20.43
CA ASP A 113 -10.13 3.32 20.82
C ASP A 113 -10.64 3.92 19.52
N VAL A 114 -11.94 3.76 19.25
CA VAL A 114 -12.61 4.42 18.15
C VAL A 114 -12.55 5.88 18.54
N LYS A 115 -11.46 6.54 18.17
CA LYS A 115 -11.33 7.98 18.23
C LYS A 115 -12.42 8.48 17.31
N SER A 116 -13.56 8.79 17.91
CA SER A 116 -14.68 9.42 17.24
C SER A 116 -14.13 10.62 16.51
N SER A 117 -14.27 10.64 15.19
CA SER A 117 -14.01 11.86 14.47
C SER A 117 -15.10 12.88 14.84
N ILE A 118 -14.81 14.16 14.61
CA ILE A 118 -15.81 15.22 14.76
C ILE A 118 -17.04 14.95 13.90
N ASP A 119 -16.87 14.29 12.74
CA ASP A 119 -17.97 13.96 11.86
C ASP A 119 -18.82 12.81 12.41
N ASP A 120 -18.21 11.81 13.06
CA ASP A 120 -18.96 10.77 13.77
C ASP A 120 -19.80 11.39 14.89
N ASN A 121 -19.24 12.34 15.65
CA ASN A 121 -19.94 13.04 16.72
C ASN A 121 -21.19 13.76 16.22
N LYS A 122 -21.15 14.36 15.02
CA LYS A 122 -22.33 14.98 14.40
C LYS A 122 -23.44 13.95 14.18
N ILE A 123 -23.09 12.76 13.70
CA ILE A 123 -24.07 11.68 13.46
C ILE A 123 -24.76 11.30 14.78
N TYR A 124 -23.99 11.12 15.86
CA TYR A 124 -24.56 10.83 17.18
C TYR A 124 -25.49 11.95 17.68
N ILE A 125 -25.12 13.21 17.51
CA ILE A 125 -25.96 14.34 17.94
C ILE A 125 -27.31 14.39 17.22
N HIS A 126 -27.37 13.95 15.97
CA HIS A 126 -28.62 13.91 15.21
C HIS A 126 -29.49 12.68 15.50
N ASN A 127 -29.02 11.72 16.30
CA ASN A 127 -29.80 10.55 16.67
C ASN A 127 -30.78 10.90 17.81
N PRO A 128 -32.11 10.80 17.60
CA PRO A 128 -33.11 11.14 18.60
C PRO A 128 -33.25 10.09 19.72
N ILE A 129 -32.71 8.88 19.53
CA ILE A 129 -32.82 7.78 20.49
C ILE A 129 -31.76 7.90 21.60
N LEU A 130 -30.68 8.65 21.34
CA LEU A 130 -29.60 8.77 22.30
C LEU A 130 -29.98 9.70 23.45
N PRO A 131 -29.60 9.35 24.69
CA PRO A 131 -29.95 10.14 25.84
C PRO A 131 -29.15 11.45 25.88
N ARG A 132 -29.78 12.47 26.45
CA ARG A 132 -29.27 13.85 26.48
C ARG A 132 -29.20 14.36 27.90
N THR A 133 -28.23 15.22 28.17
CA THR A 133 -28.09 15.89 29.47
C THR A 133 -27.70 17.35 29.30
N LYS A 134 -28.14 18.19 30.24
CA LYS A 134 -27.65 19.57 30.41
C LYS A 134 -26.63 19.67 31.55
N ASP A 135 -26.47 18.60 32.32
CA ASP A 135 -25.59 18.54 33.48
C ASP A 135 -24.22 17.97 33.08
N TYR A 136 -23.36 18.85 32.56
CA TYR A 136 -21.98 18.54 32.18
C TYR A 136 -21.12 19.80 32.19
N THR A 137 -19.80 19.69 32.09
CA THR A 137 -18.95 20.86 31.76
C THR A 137 -18.14 20.52 30.54
N CYS A 138 -18.34 21.27 29.45
CA CYS A 138 -17.65 21.00 28.20
C CYS A 138 -16.14 21.14 28.40
N LYS A 139 -15.37 20.12 28.00
CA LYS A 139 -13.90 20.16 28.10
C LYS A 139 -13.24 21.12 27.10
N ASN A 140 -13.95 21.52 26.06
CA ASN A 140 -13.48 22.55 25.13
C ASN A 140 -13.63 23.94 25.78
N ILE A 141 -12.50 24.58 26.08
CA ILE A 141 -12.41 25.90 26.73
C ILE A 141 -13.11 26.99 25.89
N ASN A 142 -13.10 26.85 24.57
CA ASN A 142 -13.66 27.83 23.65
C ASN A 142 -15.17 27.63 23.40
N CYS A 143 -15.82 26.69 24.09
CA CYS A 143 -17.23 26.39 23.86
C CYS A 143 -18.16 27.50 24.38
N GLN A 144 -19.18 27.85 23.61
CA GLN A 144 -20.18 28.85 23.98
C GLN A 144 -20.99 28.46 25.23
N THR A 145 -21.06 27.16 25.56
CA THR A 145 -21.78 26.65 26.75
C THR A 145 -21.23 27.19 28.07
N HIS A 146 -19.97 27.63 28.09
CA HIS A 146 -19.36 28.24 29.28
C HIS A 146 -19.94 29.61 29.58
N LYS A 147 -20.39 30.33 28.54
CA LYS A 147 -20.97 31.67 28.66
C LYS A 147 -22.50 31.63 28.76
N ASN A 148 -23.14 30.77 27.97
CA ASN A 148 -24.60 30.68 27.91
C ASN A 148 -25.09 29.27 28.31
N LYS A 149 -25.75 29.19 29.46
CA LYS A 149 -26.27 27.92 30.03
C LYS A 149 -27.55 27.44 29.35
N ASN A 150 -28.28 28.30 28.63
CA ASN A 150 -29.59 27.94 28.08
C ASN A 150 -29.49 26.92 26.93
N ASN A 151 -28.43 27.01 26.13
CA ASN A 151 -28.20 26.12 24.98
C ASN A 151 -27.35 24.90 25.33
N LYS A 152 -27.13 24.65 26.62
CA LYS A 152 -26.24 23.61 27.09
C LYS A 152 -26.93 22.25 26.95
N GLU A 153 -26.44 21.44 26.03
CA GLU A 153 -26.90 20.08 25.79
C GLU A 153 -25.74 19.20 25.32
N ALA A 154 -25.63 18.01 25.90
CA ALA A 154 -24.71 16.97 25.45
C ALA A 154 -25.47 15.65 25.27
N VAL A 155 -25.07 14.91 24.24
CA VAL A 155 -25.47 13.50 24.07
C VAL A 155 -24.44 12.65 24.81
N TYR A 156 -24.87 11.58 25.47
CA TYR A 156 -23.93 10.63 26.07
C TYR A 156 -24.24 9.21 25.64
N ILE A 157 -23.19 8.40 25.50
CA ILE A 157 -23.28 7.01 25.09
C ILE A 157 -22.35 6.16 25.95
N LYS A 158 -22.69 4.88 26.08
CA LYS A 158 -21.83 3.89 26.71
C LYS A 158 -20.77 3.43 25.71
N ASN A 159 -19.50 3.39 26.13
CA ASN A 159 -18.44 2.82 25.30
C ASN A 159 -18.63 1.30 25.14
N GLU A 160 -18.24 0.78 23.98
CA GLU A 160 -18.28 -0.66 23.75
C GLU A 160 -17.36 -1.37 24.73
N ASN A 161 -17.85 -2.44 25.37
CA ASN A 161 -17.11 -3.28 26.32
C ASN A 161 -16.68 -2.65 27.66
N THR A 162 -16.94 -1.36 27.90
CA THR A 162 -16.73 -0.73 29.22
C THR A 162 -18.02 -0.10 29.78
N PHE A 163 -18.04 0.22 31.08
CA PHE A 163 -19.14 0.98 31.68
C PHE A 163 -18.90 2.49 31.61
N ASP A 164 -17.87 2.92 30.89
CA ASP A 164 -17.50 4.33 30.78
C ASP A 164 -18.50 5.05 29.87
N LEU A 165 -18.84 6.27 30.29
CA LEU A 165 -19.70 7.15 29.52
C LEU A 165 -18.86 8.13 28.71
N ARG A 166 -19.11 8.15 27.40
CA ARG A 166 -18.64 9.16 26.46
C ARG A 166 -19.70 10.24 26.31
N TYR A 167 -19.32 11.49 26.53
CA TYR A 167 -20.17 12.66 26.33
C TYR A 167 -19.75 13.38 25.07
N ILE A 168 -20.71 13.94 24.35
CA ILE A 168 -20.52 14.70 23.10
C ILE A 168 -21.29 16.01 23.23
N CYS A 169 -20.59 17.14 23.19
CA CYS A 169 -21.24 18.46 23.23
C CYS A 169 -21.94 18.77 21.91
N THR A 170 -23.22 19.16 21.97
CA THR A 170 -24.03 19.48 20.77
C THR A 170 -23.58 20.74 20.03
N ILE A 171 -22.87 21.66 20.73
CA ILE A 171 -22.45 22.95 20.15
C ILE A 171 -21.10 22.86 19.46
N CYS A 172 -20.09 22.26 20.12
CA CYS A 172 -18.71 22.24 19.63
C CYS A 172 -18.26 20.86 19.14
N PHE A 173 -19.13 19.85 19.18
CA PHE A 173 -18.85 18.48 18.72
C PHE A 173 -17.64 17.82 19.41
N THR A 174 -17.17 18.40 20.50
CA THR A 174 -16.07 17.85 21.29
C THR A 174 -16.63 16.73 22.16
N ASP A 175 -16.01 15.56 22.10
CA ASP A 175 -16.30 14.44 22.95
C ASP A 175 -15.25 14.25 24.06
N TRP A 176 -15.67 13.65 25.17
CA TRP A 176 -14.79 13.27 26.26
C TRP A 176 -15.38 12.12 27.07
N ASN A 177 -14.52 11.31 27.68
CA ASN A 177 -14.92 10.27 28.63
C ASN A 177 -14.83 10.82 30.06
N LEU A 178 -15.77 10.43 30.93
CA LEU A 178 -15.57 10.55 32.37
C LEU A 178 -14.72 9.36 32.82
N LYS A 179 -13.48 9.65 33.23
CA LYS A 179 -12.66 8.71 34.00
C LYS A 179 -12.83 9.01 35.48
#